data_AF-A0A0R2DQ22-F1
#
_entry.id   AF-A0A0R2DQ22-F1
#
_cell.length_a   1.000
_cell.length_b   1.000
_cell.length_c   1.000
_cell.angle_alpha   90.00
_cell.angle_beta   90.00
_cell.angle_gamma   90.00
#
_symmetry.space_group_name_H-M   'P 1'
#
loop_
_entity.id
_entity.type
_entity.pdbx_description
1 polymer ?
#
loop_
_entity_poly.entity_id
_entity_poly.type
_entity_poly.pdbx_seq_one_letter_code
_entity_poly.pdbx_strand_id
1 'polypeptide(L)'
;MLGYVAADRLTVAQVAQKLGFSATRTSNMVVDLCKRGYLQQRVAEQDRRRRYLEVTDLGARKLTLITEKLPNILASTLSQLRLASV
;
A
#
# COMPACT_ATOMS: atom_id res chain seq x y z
N MET A 1 1.78 1.75 -2.08
CA MET A 1 2.22 0.61 -1.25
C MET A 1 1.25 -0.57 -1.33
N LEU A 2 -0.01 -0.46 -0.89
CA LEU A 2 -0.97 -1.57 -0.95
C LEU A 2 -1.11 -2.18 -2.37
N GLY A 3 -1.18 -1.34 -3.41
CA GLY A 3 -1.27 -1.83 -4.79
C GLY A 3 -0.08 -2.71 -5.24
N TYR A 4 1.12 -2.45 -4.75
CA TYR A 4 2.30 -3.27 -5.07
C TYR A 4 2.29 -4.63 -4.36
N VAL A 5 1.79 -4.65 -3.13
CA VAL A 5 1.67 -5.89 -2.33
C VAL A 5 0.47 -6.73 -2.79
N ALA A 6 -0.56 -6.10 -3.36
CA ALA A 6 -1.69 -6.81 -3.95
C ALA A 6 -1.29 -7.60 -5.21
N ALA A 7 -0.35 -7.06 -5.98
CA ALA A 7 0.12 -7.69 -7.22
C ALA A 7 1.17 -8.78 -6.98
N ASP A 8 2.08 -8.57 -6.00
CA ASP A 8 3.23 -9.43 -5.76
C ASP A 8 3.36 -9.81 -4.27
N ARG A 9 3.76 -11.05 -3.97
CA ARG A 9 4.20 -11.46 -2.62
C ARG A 9 5.56 -10.83 -2.29
N LEU A 10 5.56 -9.62 -1.77
CA LEU A 10 6.78 -8.84 -1.52
C LEU A 10 7.22 -8.89 -0.06
N THR A 11 8.53 -8.93 0.16
CA THR A 11 9.13 -8.64 1.47
C THR A 11 9.08 -7.14 1.77
N VAL A 12 9.23 -6.75 3.04
CA VAL A 12 9.34 -5.34 3.45
C VAL A 12 10.46 -4.61 2.71
N ALA A 13 11.61 -5.27 2.52
CA ALA A 13 12.76 -4.69 1.82
C ALA A 13 12.45 -4.42 0.34
N GLN A 14 11.78 -5.35 -0.35
CA GLN A 14 11.36 -5.16 -1.74
C GLN A 14 10.33 -4.04 -1.87
N VAL A 15 9.40 -3.92 -0.90
CA VAL A 15 8.45 -2.79 -0.87
C VAL A 15 9.18 -1.46 -0.67
N ALA A 16 10.17 -1.41 0.23
CA ALA A 16 10.95 -0.20 0.48
C ALA A 16 11.68 0.27 -0.78
N GLN A 17 12.32 -0.68 -1.47
CA GLN A 17 13.00 -0.44 -2.73
C GLN A 17 12.04 0.07 -3.82
N LYS A 18 10.89 -0.61 -4.02
CA LYS A 18 9.88 -0.17 -5.02
C LYS A 18 9.29 1.21 -4.72
N LEU A 19 9.18 1.60 -3.45
CA LEU A 19 8.65 2.90 -3.06
C LEU A 19 9.69 4.02 -3.01
N GLY A 20 10.98 3.71 -3.15
CA GLY A 20 12.05 4.69 -2.96
C GLY A 20 12.15 5.22 -1.52
N PHE A 21 11.69 4.45 -0.53
CA PHE A 21 11.71 4.83 0.88
C PHE A 21 12.77 4.04 1.65
N SER A 22 13.23 4.61 2.77
CA SER A 22 14.12 3.88 3.67
C SER A 22 13.45 2.63 4.24
N ALA A 23 14.26 1.63 4.58
CA ALA A 23 13.78 0.39 5.18
C ALA A 23 13.02 0.65 6.48
N THR A 24 13.52 1.54 7.34
CA THR A 24 12.88 1.90 8.62
C THR A 24 11.52 2.56 8.41
N ARG A 25 11.42 3.56 7.52
CA ARG A 25 10.15 4.25 7.24
C ARG A 25 9.13 3.27 6.67
N THR A 26 9.56 2.40 5.76
CA THR A 26 8.70 1.38 5.17
C THR A 26 8.25 0.35 6.21
N SER A 27 9.13 -0.09 7.09
CA SER A 27 8.80 -1.02 8.18
C SER A 27 7.71 -0.45 9.10
N ASN A 28 7.85 0.81 9.53
CA ASN A 28 6.84 1.47 10.34
C ASN A 28 5.48 1.52 9.63
N MET A 29 5.48 1.86 8.35
CA MET A 29 4.27 1.88 7.53
C MET A 29 3.65 0.48 7.37
N VAL A 30 4.46 -0.56 7.17
CA VAL A 30 4.00 -1.97 7.16
C VAL A 30 3.36 -2.33 8.48
N VAL A 31 4.01 -2.03 9.61
CA VAL A 31 3.49 -2.34 10.95
C VAL A 31 2.14 -1.67 11.16
N ASP A 32 1.98 -0.41 10.78
CA ASP A 32 0.72 0.31 10.91
C ASP A 32 -0.38 -0.26 10.01
N LEU A 33 -0.05 -0.67 8.79
CA LEU A 33 -1.00 -1.30 7.88
C LEU A 33 -1.41 -2.71 8.35
N CYS A 34 -0.49 -3.46 8.97
CA CYS A 34 -0.80 -4.72 9.62
C CYS A 34 -1.71 -4.51 10.83
N LYS A 35 -1.41 -3.52 11.70
CA LYS A 35 -2.26 -3.17 12.86
C LYS A 35 -3.68 -2.78 12.44
N ARG A 36 -3.82 -2.11 11.30
CA ARG A 36 -5.12 -1.73 10.73
C ARG A 36 -5.83 -2.87 9.99
N GLY A 37 -5.22 -4.06 9.93
CA GLY A 37 -5.78 -5.24 9.29
C GLY A 37 -5.78 -5.19 7.76
N TYR A 38 -5.00 -4.31 7.14
CA TYR A 38 -4.92 -4.16 5.69
C TYR A 38 -3.85 -5.05 5.04
N LEU A 39 -2.83 -5.38 5.81
CA LEU A 39 -1.76 -6.30 5.42
C LEU A 39 -1.61 -7.39 6.47
N GLN A 40 -1.04 -8.53 6.07
CA GLN A 40 -0.57 -9.56 6.97
C GLN A 40 0.82 -10.05 6.55
N GLN A 41 1.59 -10.54 7.51
CA GLN A 41 2.87 -11.19 7.25
C GLN A 41 2.69 -12.70 7.25
N ARG A 42 3.08 -13.35 6.14
CA ARG A 42 3.09 -14.80 5.98
C ARG A 42 4.53 -15.31 5.99
N VAL A 43 4.76 -16.43 6.64
CA VAL A 43 6.04 -17.15 6.55
C VAL A 43 6.09 -17.86 5.20
N ALA A 44 7.23 -17.82 4.51
CA ALA A 44 7.40 -18.57 3.27
C ALA A 44 7.38 -20.08 3.55
N GLU A 45 6.67 -20.84 2.71
CA GLU A 45 6.62 -22.30 2.83
C GLU A 45 7.99 -22.95 2.59
N GLN A 46 8.79 -22.37 1.68
CA GLN A 46 10.10 -22.90 1.30
C GLN A 46 11.26 -22.41 2.19
N ASP A 47 11.11 -21.27 2.87
CA ASP A 47 12.14 -20.71 3.74
C ASP A 47 11.49 -19.99 4.94
N ARG A 48 11.45 -20.67 6.09
CA ARG A 48 10.84 -20.15 7.31
C ARG A 48 11.51 -18.88 7.84
N ARG A 49 12.72 -18.55 7.37
CA ARG A 49 13.41 -17.30 7.73
C ARG A 49 12.86 -16.08 6.98
N ARG A 50 12.11 -16.30 5.89
CA ARG A 50 11.55 -15.22 5.08
C ARG A 50 10.07 -15.00 5.39
N ARG A 51 9.70 -13.72 5.48
CA ARG A 51 8.31 -13.26 5.62
C ARG A 51 7.93 -12.41 4.42
N TYR A 52 6.77 -12.69 3.84
CA TYR A 52 6.18 -11.90 2.77
C TYR A 52 4.95 -11.18 3.28
N LEU A 53 4.67 -10.03 2.66
CA LEU A 53 3.46 -9.28 2.86
C LEU A 53 2.39 -9.80 1.92
N GLU A 54 1.19 -9.88 2.46
CA GLU A 54 -0.02 -10.24 1.73
C GLU A 54 -1.11 -9.23 2.07
N VAL A 55 -1.88 -8.83 1.06
CA VAL A 55 -3.04 -7.97 1.26
C VAL A 55 -4.19 -8.82 1.80
N THR A 56 -4.83 -8.35 2.87
CA THR A 56 -6.02 -9.01 3.43
C THR A 56 -7.26 -8.68 2.59
N ASP A 57 -8.37 -9.40 2.79
CA ASP A 57 -9.64 -9.06 2.14
C ASP A 57 -10.10 -7.63 2.45
N LEU A 58 -9.89 -7.17 3.69
CA LEU A 58 -10.18 -5.80 4.09
C LEU A 58 -9.28 -4.81 3.33
N GLY A 59 -7.98 -5.09 3.25
CA GLY A 59 -7.02 -4.29 2.49
C GLY A 59 -7.38 -4.22 1.01
N ALA A 60 -7.80 -5.33 0.41
CA ALA A 60 -8.24 -5.40 -0.98
C ALA A 60 -9.48 -4.53 -1.22
N ARG A 61 -10.52 -4.66 -0.38
CA ARG A 61 -11.73 -3.82 -0.47
C ARG A 61 -11.41 -2.33 -0.35
N LYS A 62 -10.50 -1.95 0.56
CA LYS A 62 -10.07 -0.55 0.69
C LYS A 62 -9.27 -0.08 -0.51
N LEU A 63 -8.41 -0.93 -1.08
CA LEU A 63 -7.67 -0.62 -2.30
C LEU A 63 -8.62 -0.38 -3.47
N THR A 64 -9.62 -1.24 -3.68
CA THR A 64 -10.65 -1.05 -4.70
C THR A 64 -11.36 0.30 -4.54
N LEU A 65 -11.82 0.60 -3.33
CA LEU A 65 -12.47 1.88 -3.03
C LEU A 65 -11.56 3.08 -3.36
N ILE A 66 -10.27 3.00 -3.02
CA ILE A 66 -9.30 4.07 -3.33
C ILE A 66 -9.16 4.21 -4.84
N THR A 67 -8.95 3.11 -5.56
CA THR A 67 -8.76 3.12 -7.03
C THR A 67 -9.99 3.69 -7.76
N GLU A 68 -11.19 3.38 -7.29
CA GLU A 68 -12.44 3.89 -7.87
C GLU A 68 -12.67 5.38 -7.60
N LYS A 69 -12.37 5.85 -6.37
CA LYS A 69 -12.69 7.22 -5.96
C LYS A 69 -11.60 8.24 -6.27
N LEU A 70 -10.35 7.81 -6.30
CA LEU A 70 -9.20 8.71 -6.45
C LEU A 70 -9.26 9.55 -7.74
N PRO A 71 -9.61 9.02 -8.93
CA PRO A 71 -9.67 9.82 -10.15
C PRO A 71 -10.67 10.97 -10.05
N ASN A 72 -11.85 10.69 -9.50
CA ASN A 72 -12.92 11.69 -9.35
C ASN A 72 -12.52 12.79 -8.35
N ILE A 73 -11.96 12.40 -7.20
CA ILE A 73 -11.49 13.36 -6.17
C ILE A 73 -10.35 14.22 -6.71
N LEU A 74 -9.42 13.61 -7.47
CA LEU A 74 -8.31 14.34 -8.07
C LEU A 74 -8.82 15.35 -9.10
N ALA A 75 -9.72 14.93 -9.99
CA ALA A 75 -10.32 15.80 -11.00
C ALA A 75 -11.07 16.99 -10.38
N SER A 76 -11.87 16.75 -9.33
CA SER A 76 -12.57 17.82 -8.63
C SER A 76 -11.61 18.79 -7.95
N THR A 77 -10.57 18.27 -7.27
CA THR A 77 -9.60 19.10 -6.56
C THR A 77 -8.79 19.97 -7.53
N LEU A 78 -8.33 19.40 -8.65
CA LEU A 78 -7.60 20.14 -9.67
C LEU A 78 -8.46 21.23 -10.32
N SER A 79 -9.75 20.96 -10.54
CA SER A 79 -10.69 21.96 -11.07
C SER A 79 -10.88 23.13 -10.11
N GLN A 80 -11.00 22.86 -8.81
CA GLN A 80 -11.12 23.90 -7.78
C GLN A 80 -9.85 24.76 -7.68
N LEU A 81 -8.66 24.13 -7.68
CA LEU A 81 -7.39 24.85 -7.66
C LEU A 81 -7.24 25.76 -8.87
N ARG A 82 -7.62 25.29 -10.07
CA ARG A 82 -7.58 26.11 -11.28
C ARG A 82 -8.49 27.33 -11.19
N LEU A 83 -9.68 27.18 -10.62
CA LEU A 83 -10.62 28.30 -10.44
C LEU A 83 -10.17 29.30 -9.37
N ALA A 84 -9.48 28.84 -8.33
CA ALA A 84 -8.95 29.70 -7.25
C ALA A 84 -7.64 30.43 -7.61
N SER A 85 -7.05 30.11 -8.76
CA SER A 85 -5.78 30.70 -9.24
C SER A 85 -6.00 31.82 -10.28
N VAL A 86 -7.25 32.24 -10.48
CA VAL A 86 -7.69 33.35 -11.35
C VAL A 86 -8.32 34.42 -10.48
#